data_AF-A0A6S7HW81-F1
#
_entry.id   AF-A0A6S7HW81-F1
#
_cell.length_a   1.000
_cell.length_b   1.000
_cell.length_c   1.000
_cell.angle_alpha   90.00
_cell.angle_beta   90.00
_cell.angle_gamma   90.00
#
_symmetry.space_group_name_H-M   'P 1'
#
loop_
_entity.id
_entity.type
_entity.pdbx_description
1 polymer ?
#
loop_
_entity_poly.entity_id
_entity_poly.type
_entity_poly.pdbx_seq_one_letter_code
_entity_poly.pdbx_strand_id
1 'polypeptide(L)'
;LVTCHGNMIKNANCPKDQYMVIRNASYRGLSAIKTCGLSDDYSCEVDVTCLVKKQCDGQRECKITVDDNLFSGDLCPALTKYLYFEYQCIDTPTPYLC
;
A
#
# COMPACT_ATOMS: atom_id res chain seq x y z
N LEU A 1 -1.40 -5.21 -5.41
CA LEU A 1 -0.94 -5.96 -4.22
C LEU A 1 -1.84 -5.62 -3.03
N VAL A 2 -2.06 -6.58 -2.14
CA VAL A 2 -2.83 -6.40 -0.90
C VAL A 2 -1.99 -6.83 0.29
N THR A 3 -2.01 -6.04 1.36
CA THR A 3 -1.32 -6.35 2.63
C THR A 3 -2.22 -5.98 3.80
N CYS A 4 -2.51 -6.94 4.66
CA CYS A 4 -3.40 -6.77 5.81
C CYS A 4 -2.76 -5.90 6.89
N HIS A 5 -3.58 -5.19 7.66
CA HIS A 5 -3.11 -4.50 8.85
C HIS A 5 -2.32 -5.43 9.79
N GLY A 6 -1.26 -4.90 10.39
CA GLY A 6 -0.30 -5.63 11.22
C GLY A 6 0.74 -6.45 10.44
N ASN A 7 0.63 -6.53 9.10
CA ASN A 7 1.58 -7.26 8.28
C ASN A 7 2.50 -6.32 7.49
N MET A 8 3.71 -6.80 7.23
CA MET A 8 4.64 -6.16 6.31
C MET A 8 4.29 -6.51 4.86
N ILE A 9 4.48 -5.55 3.95
CA ILE A 9 4.37 -5.79 2.51
C ILE A 9 5.33 -6.93 2.13
N LYS A 10 4.78 -7.95 1.47
CA LYS A 10 5.54 -9.07 0.91
C LYS A 10 5.37 -9.05 -0.62
N ASN A 11 6.37 -9.61 -1.32
CA ASN A 11 6.33 -9.79 -2.78
C ASN A 11 6.20 -8.49 -3.59
N ALA A 12 6.65 -7.36 -3.05
CA ALA A 12 6.75 -6.09 -3.76
C ALA A 12 8.22 -5.84 -4.14
N ASN A 13 8.65 -6.42 -5.25
CA ASN A 13 10.03 -6.32 -5.72
C ASN A 13 10.11 -6.16 -7.23
N CYS A 14 11.11 -5.39 -7.67
CA CYS A 14 11.42 -5.17 -9.06
C CYS A 14 12.63 -5.99 -9.52
N PRO A 15 12.66 -6.37 -10.81
CA PRO A 15 13.83 -6.97 -11.46
C PRO A 15 15.12 -6.15 -11.27
N LYS A 16 16.24 -6.76 -11.65
CA LYS A 16 17.55 -6.09 -11.59
C LYS A 16 17.52 -4.83 -12.48
N ASP A 17 18.12 -3.75 -11.99
CA ASP A 17 18.25 -2.47 -12.69
C ASP A 17 16.93 -1.75 -13.01
N GLN A 18 15.83 -2.15 -12.34
CA GLN A 18 14.54 -1.47 -12.38
C GLN A 18 14.16 -0.90 -11.01
N TYR A 19 13.34 0.13 -11.03
CA TYR A 19 12.90 0.86 -9.85
C TYR A 19 11.39 0.83 -9.72
N MET A 20 10.91 0.67 -8.49
CA MET A 20 9.50 0.69 -8.19
C MET A 20 8.94 2.10 -8.32
N VAL A 21 7.79 2.20 -8.98
CA VAL A 21 6.94 3.39 -9.01
C VAL A 21 5.53 2.99 -8.66
N ILE A 22 5.07 3.41 -7.50
CA ILE A 22 3.70 3.28 -7.03
C ILE A 22 2.79 4.11 -7.95
N ARG A 23 1.71 3.50 -8.43
CA ARG A 23 0.70 4.16 -9.27
C ARG A 23 -0.52 4.57 -8.47
N ASN A 24 -0.93 3.71 -7.56
CA ASN A 24 -2.09 3.91 -6.72
C ASN A 24 -1.86 3.22 -5.38
N ALA A 25 -2.28 3.82 -4.28
CA ALA A 25 -2.37 3.14 -3.00
C ALA A 25 -3.55 3.67 -2.18
N SER A 26 -4.33 2.74 -1.65
CA SER A 26 -5.53 3.02 -0.87
C SER A 26 -5.55 2.15 0.37
N TYR A 27 -5.73 2.78 1.52
CA TYR A 27 -6.01 2.09 2.76
C TYR A 27 -7.51 1.86 2.89
N ARG A 28 -7.93 0.59 3.00
CA ARG A 28 -9.34 0.20 2.92
C ARG A 28 -9.76 -0.57 4.16
N GLY A 29 -11.02 -0.42 4.54
CA GLY A 29 -11.66 -1.15 5.63
C GLY A 29 -12.84 -1.99 5.15
N LEU A 30 -12.80 -3.30 5.43
CA LEU A 30 -13.90 -4.23 5.22
C LEU A 30 -14.71 -4.40 6.51
N SER A 31 -15.98 -4.76 6.38
CA SER A 31 -16.76 -5.25 7.51
C SER A 31 -16.06 -6.46 8.16
N ALA A 32 -16.07 -6.51 9.50
CA ALA A 32 -15.28 -7.43 10.33
C ALA A 32 -15.47 -8.93 10.01
N ILE A 33 -16.56 -9.30 9.33
CA ILE A 33 -16.89 -10.67 8.95
C ILE A 33 -16.04 -11.15 7.76
N LYS A 34 -15.42 -10.24 7.00
CA LYS A 34 -14.61 -10.58 5.83
C LYS A 34 -13.14 -10.76 6.19
N THR A 35 -12.56 -11.84 5.65
CA THR A 35 -11.12 -12.05 5.68
C THR A 35 -10.42 -10.96 4.88
N CYS A 36 -9.27 -10.50 5.36
CA CYS A 36 -8.41 -9.61 4.60
C CYS A 36 -8.15 -10.19 3.19
N GLY A 37 -8.50 -9.42 2.16
CA GLY A 37 -8.46 -9.89 0.79
C GLY A 37 -9.20 -8.94 -0.15
N LEU A 38 -8.99 -9.13 -1.45
CA LEU A 38 -9.57 -8.33 -2.52
C LEU A 38 -11.10 -8.49 -2.53
N SER A 39 -11.80 -7.65 -1.74
CA SER A 39 -13.22 -7.43 -1.87
C SER A 39 -13.43 -5.97 -2.25
N ASP A 40 -14.27 -5.74 -3.26
CA ASP A 40 -14.64 -4.39 -3.70
C ASP A 40 -15.75 -3.77 -2.84
N ASP A 41 -16.19 -4.48 -1.81
CA ASP A 41 -17.23 -4.04 -0.87
C ASP A 41 -16.58 -3.67 0.47
N TYR A 42 -15.94 -2.49 0.44
CA TYR A 42 -15.29 -1.80 1.55
C TYR A 42 -16.15 -0.60 2.00
N SER A 43 -16.19 -0.36 3.31
CA SER A 43 -16.97 0.73 3.90
C SER A 43 -16.15 2.00 4.14
N CYS A 44 -14.82 1.88 4.03
CA CYS A 44 -13.86 2.95 4.24
C CYS A 44 -12.74 2.81 3.21
N GLU A 45 -12.37 3.91 2.58
CA GLU A 45 -11.22 4.01 1.67
C GLU A 45 -10.55 5.37 1.85
N VAL A 46 -9.24 5.36 2.02
CA VAL A 46 -8.42 6.57 2.14
C VAL A 46 -7.25 6.46 1.16
N ASP A 47 -7.07 7.48 0.33
CA ASP A 47 -5.93 7.58 -0.56
C ASP A 47 -4.65 7.81 0.27
N VAL A 48 -3.72 6.86 0.16
CA VAL A 48 -2.42 6.90 0.81
C VAL A 48 -1.29 6.79 -0.21
N THR A 49 -1.59 7.04 -1.49
CA THR A 49 -0.69 6.93 -2.63
C THR A 49 0.59 7.70 -2.36
N CYS A 50 0.50 8.96 -1.95
CA CYS A 50 1.69 9.75 -1.69
C CYS A 50 2.56 9.18 -0.56
N LEU A 51 1.93 8.67 0.50
CA LEU A 51 2.65 8.13 1.64
C LEU A 51 3.43 6.88 1.25
N VAL A 52 2.79 5.98 0.51
CA VAL A 52 3.43 4.76 0.00
C VAL A 52 4.49 5.10 -1.05
N LYS A 53 4.25 6.11 -1.92
CA LYS A 53 5.26 6.65 -2.84
C LYS A 53 6.52 7.08 -2.11
N LYS A 54 6.40 7.95 -1.11
CA LYS A 54 7.56 8.45 -0.33
C LYS A 54 8.43 7.33 0.26
N GLN A 55 7.82 6.18 0.54
CA GLN A 55 8.50 5.06 1.17
C GLN A 55 8.99 4.00 0.17
N CYS A 56 8.26 3.73 -0.92
CA CYS A 56 8.59 2.66 -1.86
C CYS A 56 9.26 3.14 -3.15
N ASP A 57 8.93 4.36 -3.59
CA ASP A 57 9.30 4.81 -4.91
C ASP A 57 10.84 4.95 -5.03
N GLY A 58 11.40 4.45 -6.12
CA GLY A 58 12.84 4.48 -6.37
C GLY A 58 13.60 3.38 -5.64
N GLN A 59 12.90 2.54 -4.86
CA GLN A 59 13.48 1.34 -4.28
C GLN A 59 13.23 0.14 -5.20
N ARG A 60 14.09 -0.88 -5.07
CA ARG A 60 13.88 -2.17 -5.74
C ARG A 60 12.90 -3.07 -5.01
N GLU A 61 12.77 -2.89 -3.70
CA GLU A 61 11.89 -3.67 -2.83
C GLU A 61 11.24 -2.72 -1.85
N CYS A 62 9.93 -2.87 -1.63
CA CYS A 62 9.24 -2.07 -0.63
C CYS A 62 8.93 -2.89 0.63
N LYS A 63 9.44 -2.41 1.77
CA LYS A 63 9.27 -3.03 3.10
C LYS A 63 8.62 -2.04 4.05
N ILE A 64 7.29 -2.00 4.03
CA ILE A 64 6.50 -1.18 4.93
C ILE A 64 5.60 -2.10 5.74
N THR A 65 5.50 -1.86 7.05
CA THR A 65 4.48 -2.47 7.90
C THR A 65 3.19 -1.67 7.80
N VAL A 66 2.09 -2.33 7.44
CA VAL A 66 0.78 -1.68 7.34
C VAL A 66 0.17 -1.62 8.74
N ASP A 67 0.36 -0.51 9.44
CA ASP A 67 -0.19 -0.28 10.77
C ASP A 67 -0.71 1.15 10.93
N ASP A 68 -1.43 1.41 12.03
CA ASP A 68 -1.98 2.74 12.31
C ASP A 68 -0.88 3.80 12.51
N ASN A 69 0.36 3.41 12.85
CA ASN A 69 1.48 4.35 12.98
C ASN A 69 1.92 4.90 11.62
N LEU A 70 1.92 4.04 10.58
CA LEU A 70 2.23 4.44 9.20
C LEU A 70 1.34 5.60 8.75
N PHE A 71 0.07 5.62 9.17
CA PHE A 71 -0.93 6.59 8.75
C PHE A 71 -1.17 7.72 9.76
N SER A 72 -0.35 7.81 10.82
CA SER A 72 -0.53 8.77 11.93
C SER A 72 -1.89 8.67 12.62
N GLY A 73 -2.48 7.48 12.66
CA GLY A 73 -3.78 7.22 13.29
C GLY A 73 -4.57 6.09 12.62
N ASP A 74 -5.66 5.71 13.27
CA ASP A 74 -6.63 4.76 12.71
C ASP A 74 -7.56 5.46 11.72
N LEU A 75 -7.32 5.25 10.43
CA LEU A 75 -8.11 5.83 9.34
C LEU A 75 -9.47 5.14 9.14
N CYS A 76 -9.62 3.90 9.60
CA CYS A 76 -10.82 3.08 9.36
C CYS A 76 -11.16 2.27 10.63
N PRO A 77 -11.65 2.94 11.70
CA PRO A 77 -11.85 2.31 13.00
C PRO A 77 -12.90 1.20 12.96
N ALA A 78 -12.67 0.16 13.78
CA ALA A 78 -13.55 -1.02 13.93
C ALA A 78 -13.78 -1.84 12.65
N LEU A 79 -12.94 -1.70 11.62
CA LEU A 79 -13.00 -2.47 10.38
C LEU A 79 -11.79 -3.41 10.23
N THR A 80 -11.93 -4.45 9.39
CA THR A 80 -10.80 -5.26 8.94
C THR A 80 -10.03 -4.48 7.89
N LYS A 81 -8.87 -3.95 8.25
CA LYS A 81 -8.13 -3.00 7.43
C LYS A 81 -7.04 -3.66 6.60
N TYR A 82 -6.78 -3.11 5.43
CA TYR A 82 -5.72 -3.56 4.54
C TYR A 82 -5.25 -2.42 3.63
N LEU A 83 -3.98 -2.47 3.25
CA LEU A 83 -3.43 -1.64 2.20
C LEU A 83 -3.60 -2.36 0.86
N TYR A 84 -4.25 -1.69 -0.08
CA TYR A 84 -4.19 -2.03 -1.50
C TYR A 84 -3.25 -1.05 -2.19
N PHE A 85 -2.34 -1.55 -3.02
CA PHE A 85 -1.49 -0.69 -3.82
C PHE A 85 -1.06 -1.34 -5.13
N GLU A 86 -0.83 -0.52 -6.13
CA GLU A 86 -0.36 -0.89 -7.46
C GLU A 86 0.97 -0.21 -7.73
N TYR A 87 1.89 -0.96 -8.33
CA TYR A 87 3.22 -0.47 -8.65
C TYR A 87 3.65 -1.00 -10.01
N GLN A 88 4.60 -0.30 -10.62
CA GLN A 88 5.27 -0.71 -11.83
C GLN A 88 6.78 -0.66 -11.61
N CYS A 89 7.50 -1.50 -12.35
CA CYS A 89 8.96 -1.48 -12.39
C CYS A 89 9.40 -0.79 -13.67
N ILE A 90 10.22 0.25 -13.55
CA ILE A 90 10.71 1.04 -14.70
C ILE A 90 12.22 1.24 -14.61
N ASP A 91 12.88 1.39 -15.75
CA ASP A 91 14.34 1.50 -15.82
C ASP A 91 14.85 2.89 -15.37
N THR A 92 14.01 3.93 -15.50
CA THR A 92 14.35 5.31 -15.10
C THR A 92 13.22 5.92 -14.25
N PRO A 93 13.39 6.05 -12.92
CA PRO A 93 12.41 6.70 -12.07
C PRO A 93 12.38 8.20 -12.38
N THR A 94 11.25 8.70 -12.86
CA THR A 94 11.01 10.15 -12.94
C THR A 94 10.85 10.74 -11.54
N PRO A 95 11.20 12.02 -11.32
CA PRO A 95 11.03 12.67 -10.03
C PRO A 95 9.57 12.60 -9.56
N TYR A 96 9.38 12.22 -8.30
CA TYR A 96 8.07 12.04 -7.71
C TYR A 96 7.37 13.38 -7.49
N LEU A 97 6.12 13.48 -7.96
CA LEU A 97 5.17 14.50 -7.56
C LEU A 97 4.10 13.84 -6.71
N CYS A 98 4.26 14.04 -5.39
CA CYS A 98 3.16 14.32 -4.50
C CYS A 98 3.10 15.85 -4.33
#